data_AF-A0A1W9V5U7-F1
#
_entry.id   AF-A0A1W9V5U7-F1
#
_cell.length_a   1.000
_cell.length_b   1.000
_cell.length_c   1.000
_cell.angle_alpha   90.00
_cell.angle_beta   90.00
_cell.angle_gamma   90.00
#
_symmetry.space_group_name_H-M   'P 1'
#
loop_
_entity.id
_entity.type
_entity.pdbx_description
1 polymer ?
#
loop_
_entity_poly.entity_id
_entity_poly.type
_entity_poly.pdbx_seq_one_letter_code
_entity_poly.pdbx_strand_id
1 'polypeptide(L)' 'MTIQEWINIQNNDIQMKFWQQVSHLLSNIELKFIMNGVQRGQDLMELHEELNVFTKYQVDMLRVLDIIRKRYPDNIIC' A
#
# COMPACT_ATOMS: atom_id res chain seq x y z
N MET A 1 -5.68 3.49 -14.78
CA MET A 1 -4.64 3.05 -13.84
C MET A 1 -5.29 2.70 -12.52
N THR A 2 -5.16 1.46 -12.07
CA THR A 2 -5.59 1.03 -10.73
C THR A 2 -4.59 1.49 -9.68
N ILE A 3 -4.96 1.40 -8.39
CA ILE A 3 -4.04 1.73 -7.28
C ILE A 3 -2.84 0.78 -7.29
N GLN A 4 -3.06 -0.52 -7.54
CA GLN A 4 -2.00 -1.52 -7.65
C GLN A 4 -1.02 -1.20 -8.78
N GLU A 5 -1.55 -0.88 -9.98
CA GLU A 5 -0.73 -0.48 -11.12
C GLU A 5 0.11 0.75 -10.78
N TRP A 6 -0.50 1.75 -10.12
CA TRP A 6 0.23 2.94 -9.70
C TRP A 6 1.36 2.61 -8.73
N ILE A 7 1.13 1.76 -7.73
CA ILE A 7 2.17 1.35 -6.74
C ILE A 7 3.32 0.64 -7.45
N ASN A 8 3.01 -0.32 -8.34
CA ASN A 8 4.00 -1.17 -8.98
C ASN A 8 4.95 -0.42 -9.91
N ILE A 9 4.52 0.71 -10.50
CA ILE A 9 5.39 1.55 -11.32
C ILE A 9 6.25 2.50 -10.50
N GLN A 10 5.95 2.71 -9.21
CA GLN A 10 6.76 3.59 -8.35
C GLN A 10 8.08 2.94 -7.96
N ASN A 11 9.07 3.76 -7.60
CA ASN A 11 10.29 3.27 -6.97
C ASN A 11 10.04 2.72 -5.56
N ASN A 12 10.98 1.91 -5.07
CA ASN A 12 10.89 1.23 -3.76
C ASN A 12 10.65 2.20 -2.59
N ASP A 13 11.22 3.40 -2.63
CA ASP A 13 11.05 4.39 -1.57
C ASP A 13 9.60 4.86 -1.48
N ILE A 14 8.99 5.23 -2.61
CA ILE A 14 7.58 5.64 -2.66
C ILE A 14 6.66 4.47 -2.32
N GLN A 15 6.94 3.26 -2.81
CA GLN A 15 6.19 2.07 -2.43
C GLN A 15 6.23 1.86 -0.90
N MET A 16 7.40 1.96 -0.28
CA MET A 16 7.54 1.83 1.17
C MET A 16 6.77 2.93 1.92
N LYS A 17 6.83 4.19 1.46
CA LYS A 17 6.02 5.27 2.05
C LYS A 17 4.53 5.02 1.94
N PHE A 18 4.08 4.48 0.81
CA PHE A 18 2.70 4.08 0.60
C PHE A 18 2.29 3.00 1.60
N TRP A 19 3.04 1.90 1.68
CA TRP A 19 2.74 0.81 2.61
C TRP A 19 2.79 1.22 4.08
N GLN A 20 3.69 2.13 4.45
CA GLN A 20 3.70 2.73 5.79
C GLN A 20 2.38 3.45 6.11
N GLN A 21 1.87 4.28 5.19
CA GLN A 21 0.59 4.95 5.39
C GLN A 21 -0.59 3.96 5.44
N VAL A 22 -0.58 2.95 4.56
CA VAL A 22 -1.60 1.89 4.55
C VAL A 22 -1.63 1.12 5.87
N SER A 23 -0.47 0.85 6.47
CA SER A 23 -0.41 0.11 7.73
C SER A 23 -1.19 0.77 8.88
N HIS A 24 -1.38 2.10 8.84
CA HIS A 24 -2.18 2.83 9.80
C HIS A 24 -3.70 2.69 9.59
N LEU A 25 -4.14 2.21 8.42
CA LEU A 25 -5.54 1.96 8.09
C LEU A 25 -6.01 0.56 8.53
N LEU A 26 -5.06 -0.38 8.61
CA LEU A 26 -5.33 -1.78 8.89
C LEU A 26 -5.67 -2.00 10.36
N SER A 27 -6.60 -2.91 10.62
CA SER A 27 -6.82 -3.41 11.98
C SER A 27 -5.63 -4.25 12.46
N ASN A 28 -5.50 -4.42 13.78
CA ASN A 28 -4.45 -5.26 14.35
C ASN A 28 -4.48 -6.71 13.83
N ILE A 29 -5.65 -7.23 13.48
CA ILE A 29 -5.81 -8.59 12.95
C ILE A 29 -5.24 -8.67 11.53
N GLU A 30 -5.60 -7.72 10.67
CA GLU A 30 -5.11 -7.62 9.30
C GLU A 30 -3.60 -7.40 9.26
N LEU A 31 -3.11 -6.48 10.10
CA LEU A 31 -1.68 -6.22 10.23
C LEU A 31 -0.91 -7.48 10.65
N LYS A 32 -1.42 -8.21 11.65
CA LYS A 32 -0.83 -9.47 12.09
C LYS A 32 -0.83 -10.53 11.00
N PHE A 33 -1.90 -10.62 10.20
CA PHE A 33 -1.99 -11.53 9.06
C PHE A 33 -0.88 -11.22 8.04
N ILE A 34 -0.79 -9.95 7.61
CA ILE A 34 0.22 -9.50 6.63
C ILE A 34 1.64 -9.74 7.15
N MET A 35 1.92 -9.35 8.41
CA MET A 35 3.25 -9.54 9.00
C MET A 35 3.67 -11.01 9.03
N ASN A 36 2.76 -11.92 9.37
CA ASN A 36 3.05 -13.35 9.36
C ASN A 36 3.28 -13.89 7.94
N GLY A 37 2.54 -13.39 6.95
CA GLY A 37 2.73 -13.78 5.54
C GLY A 37 4.08 -13.33 5.00
N VAL A 38 4.45 -12.06 5.24
CA VAL A 38 5.76 -11.51 4.87
C VAL A 38 6.89 -12.26 5.56
N GLN A 39 6.72 -12.61 6.85
CA GLN A 39 7.71 -13.42 7.57
C GLN A 39 7.94 -14.79 6.92
N ARG A 40 6.93 -15.34 6.23
CA ARG A 40 7.01 -16.61 5.49
C ARG A 40 7.52 -16.43 4.05
N GLY A 41 7.84 -15.21 3.65
CA GLY A 41 8.33 -14.88 2.30
C GLY A 41 7.21 -14.71 1.26
N GLN A 42 5.96 -14.51 1.67
CA GLN A 42 4.88 -14.18 0.73
C GLN A 42 4.96 -12.72 0.29
N ASP A 43 4.46 -12.44 -0.92
CA ASP A 43 4.47 -11.09 -1.48
C ASP A 43 3.50 -10.16 -0.74
N LEU A 44 3.94 -8.92 -0.52
CA LEU A 44 3.17 -7.94 0.23
C LEU A 44 1.87 -7.55 -0.50
N MET A 45 1.92 -7.38 -1.82
CA MET A 45 0.76 -7.02 -2.62
C MET A 45 -0.29 -8.14 -2.58
N GLU A 46 0.15 -9.39 -2.77
CA GLU A 46 -0.73 -10.57 -2.71
C GLU A 46 -1.47 -10.68 -1.37
N LEU A 47 -0.76 -10.48 -0.24
CA LEU A 47 -1.37 -10.52 1.10
C LEU A 47 -2.44 -9.43 1.29
N HIS A 48 -2.24 -8.24 0.71
CA HIS A 48 -3.23 -7.17 0.75
C HIS A 48 -4.42 -7.44 -0.18
N GLU A 49 -4.21 -8.15 -1.29
CA GLU A 49 -5.27 -8.62 -2.18
C GLU A 49 -6.13 -9.70 -1.53
N GLU A 50 -5.52 -10.69 -0.84
CA GLU A 50 -6.24 -11.74 -0.10
C GLU A 50 -7.18 -11.15 0.95
N LEU A 51 -6.76 -10.08 1.62
CA LEU A 51 -7.57 -9.34 2.60
C LEU A 51 -8.55 -8.34 1.95
N ASN A 52 -8.59 -8.24 0.62
CA ASN A 52 -9.37 -7.26 -0.13
C ASN A 52 -9.14 -5.81 0.36
N VAL A 53 -7.92 -5.47 0.78
CA VAL A 53 -7.61 -4.16 1.38
C VAL A 53 -7.90 -3.03 0.39
N PHE A 54 -7.57 -3.22 -0.89
CA PHE A 54 -7.79 -2.21 -1.92
C PHE A 54 -9.26 -1.83 -2.11
N THR A 55 -10.17 -2.81 -2.03
CA THR A 55 -11.60 -2.57 -2.12
C THR A 55 -12.15 -2.02 -0.81
N LYS A 56 -11.76 -2.62 0.32
CA LYS A 56 -12.24 -2.25 1.65
C LYS A 56 -11.88 -0.81 2.03
N TYR A 57 -10.67 -0.37 1.66
CA TYR A 57 -10.13 0.94 2.02
C TYR A 57 -9.93 1.87 0.82
N GLN A 58 -10.65 1.63 -0.29
CA GLN A 58 -10.42 2.34 -1.56
C GLN A 58 -10.40 3.87 -1.42
N VAL A 59 -11.33 4.44 -0.65
CA VAL A 59 -11.43 5.89 -0.44
C VAL A 59 -10.21 6.41 0.33
N ASP A 60 -9.80 5.72 1.39
CA ASP A 60 -8.64 6.11 2.18
C ASP A 60 -7.33 5.93 1.42
N MET A 61 -7.24 4.91 0.56
CA MET A 61 -6.10 4.73 -0.34
C MET A 61 -5.95 5.89 -1.32
N LEU A 62 -7.05 6.41 -1.87
CA LEU A 62 -7.01 7.60 -2.73
C LEU A 62 -6.51 8.83 -1.95
N ARG A 63 -6.85 8.95 -0.66
CA ARG A 63 -6.31 10.02 0.20
C ARG A 63 -4.82 9.83 0.45
N VAL A 64 -4.37 8.60 0.71
CA VAL A 64 -2.95 8.28 0.88
C VAL A 64 -2.16 8.62 -0.39
N LEU A 65 -2.68 8.30 -1.58
CA LEU A 65 -2.07 8.66 -2.85
C LEU A 65 -1.89 10.18 -2.99
N ASP A 66 -2.92 10.96 -2.65
CA ASP A 66 -2.88 12.41 -2.71
C ASP A 66 -1.85 12.99 -1.71
N ILE A 67 -1.78 12.44 -0.49
CA ILE A 67 -0.78 12.83 0.52
C ILE A 67 0.63 12.58 0.00
N ILE A 68 0.90 11.40 -0.57
CA ILE A 68 2.21 11.05 -1.10
C ILE A 68 2.59 11.94 -2.29
N ARG A 69 1.64 12.18 -3.20
CA ARG A 69 1.80 13.10 -4.34
C ARG A 69 2.18 14.51 -3.93
N LYS A 70 1.53 15.03 -2.90
CA LYS A 70 1.83 16.37 -2.38
C LYS A 70 3.15 16.44 -1.64
N ARG A 71 3.54 15.35 -0.95
CA ARG A 71 4.73 15.34 -0.08
C ARG A 71 6.02 15.01 -0.83
N TYR A 72 5.93 14.23 -1.90
CA TYR A 72 7.09 13.74 -2.66
C TYR A 72 6.89 13.90 -4.17
N PRO A 73 6.61 15.12 -4.68
CA PRO A 73 6.25 15.33 -6.08
C PRO A 73 7.36 14.90 -7.05
N ASP A 74 8.63 15.14 -6.69
CA ASP A 74 9.79 14.88 -7.58
C ASP A 74 10.19 13.40 -7.66
N ASN A 75 9.66 12.56 -6.77
CA ASN A 75 10.05 11.15 -6.63
C ASN A 75 9.01 10.20 -7.26
N ILE A 76 7.92 10.74 -7.80
CA ILE A 76 6.82 9.96 -8.34
C ILE A 76 7.04 9.69 -9.82
N ILE A 77 6.80 8.45 -10.21
CA ILE A 77 6.82 8.00 -11.59
C ILE A 77 5.38 8.12 -12.12
N CYS A 78 5.22 8.94 -13.17
CA CYS A 78 3.94 9.25 -13.81
C CYS A 78 3.66 8.33 -14.99
#